data_AF-W0ECV9-F1
#
_entry.id   AF-W0ECV9-F1
#
_cell.length_a   1.000
_cell.length_b   1.000
_cell.length_c   1.000
_cell.angle_alpha   90.00
_cell.angle_beta   90.00
_cell.angle_gamma   90.00
#
_symmetry.space_group_name_H-M   'P 1'
#
loop_
_entity.id
_entity.type
_entity.pdbx_description
1 polymer ?
#
loop_
_entity_poly.entity_id
_entity_poly.type
_entity_poly.pdbx_seq_one_letter_code
_entity_poly.pdbx_strand_id
1 'polypeptide(L)'
;MAISIILAILLVILVLILGTTVALITRGKTKVGASENSDQEHPERSKNMIRVVYTYVILFATLMMTIGGSVAAFMAIADLVSPPGYYQTFEEYKVMGVEGKQPSSSTVGLNEDILRENYNQMIADDKKRAQDRAMNSLIKSFGWIVIPLPIFLYYQRRLKQE
;
A
#
# COMPACT_ATOMS: atom_id res chain seq x y z
N MET A 1 16.84 -1.92 -15.13
CA MET A 1 17.63 -0.81 -14.56
C MET A 1 16.94 0.56 -14.64
N ALA A 2 16.36 0.97 -15.77
CA ALA A 2 15.71 2.28 -15.86
C ALA A 2 14.49 2.46 -14.91
N ILE A 3 13.63 1.44 -14.81
CA ILE A 3 12.41 1.48 -13.98
C ILE A 3 12.74 1.59 -12.48
N SER A 4 13.78 0.90 -12.02
CA SER A 4 14.22 0.96 -10.62
C SER A 4 14.79 2.32 -10.24
N ILE A 5 15.47 3.01 -11.17
CA ILE A 5 16.00 4.36 -10.96
C ILE A 5 14.84 5.38 -10.91
N ILE A 6 13.85 5.24 -11.79
CA ILE A 6 12.65 6.11 -11.81
C ILE A 6 11.85 5.96 -10.50
N LEU A 7 11.69 4.74 -10.00
CA LEU A 7 11.04 4.48 -8.71
C LEU A 7 11.80 5.09 -7.52
N ALA A 8 13.14 5.00 -7.52
CA ALA A 8 13.96 5.61 -6.47
C ALA A 8 13.84 7.14 -6.48
N ILE A 9 13.85 7.75 -7.66
CA ILE A 9 13.69 9.21 -7.81
C ILE A 9 12.28 9.65 -7.35
N LEU A 10 11.24 8.90 -7.70
CA LEU A 10 9.87 9.16 -7.24
C LEU A 10 9.76 9.09 -5.71
N LEU A 11 10.42 8.11 -5.08
CA LEU A 11 10.46 7.99 -3.62
C LEU A 11 11.18 9.17 -2.97
N VAL A 12 12.31 9.61 -3.52
CA VAL A 12 13.06 10.77 -3.02
C VAL A 12 12.23 12.06 -3.16
N ILE A 13 11.55 12.25 -4.28
CA ILE A 13 10.65 13.39 -4.50
C ILE A 13 9.50 13.37 -3.49
N LEU A 14 8.90 12.20 -3.23
CA LEU A 14 7.83 12.06 -2.25
C LEU A 14 8.29 12.41 -0.84
N VAL A 15 9.49 11.97 -0.45
CA VAL A 15 10.12 12.32 0.85
C VAL A 15 10.43 13.81 0.94
N LEU A 16 10.88 14.45 -0.15
CA LEU A 16 11.11 15.89 -0.19
C LEU A 16 9.79 16.69 -0.12
N ILE A 17 8.72 16.22 -0.74
CA ILE A 17 7.38 16.84 -0.65
C ILE A 17 6.82 16.71 0.78
N LEU A 18 6.98 15.54 1.42
CA LEU A 18 6.61 15.34 2.82
C LEU A 18 7.47 16.20 3.76
N GLY A 19 8.77 16.29 3.52
CA GLY A 19 9.67 17.14 4.29
C GLY A 19 9.35 18.63 4.16
N THR A 20 9.05 19.10 2.95
CA THR A 20 8.71 20.51 2.68
C THR A 20 7.34 20.89 3.20
N THR A 21 6.34 20.01 3.14
CA THR A 21 5.03 20.23 3.78
C THR A 21 5.14 20.31 5.30
N VAL A 22 5.95 19.45 5.92
CA VAL A 22 6.27 19.54 7.37
C VAL A 22 7.05 20.84 7.69
N ALA A 23 8.00 21.24 6.83
CA ALA A 23 8.77 22.48 7.00
C ALA A 23 7.91 23.75 6.85
N LEU A 24 6.92 23.74 5.96
CA LEU A 24 5.98 24.85 5.78
C LEU A 24 5.01 24.97 6.97
N ILE A 25 4.53 23.85 7.50
CA ILE A 25 3.66 23.84 8.68
C ILE A 25 4.40 24.29 9.95
N THR A 26 5.70 23.99 10.05
CA THR A 26 6.56 24.47 11.16
C THR A 26 6.94 25.94 11.03
N ARG A 27 7.13 26.46 9.80
CA ARG A 27 7.40 27.89 9.54
C ARG A 27 6.16 28.79 9.63
N GLY A 28 4.95 28.25 9.50
CA GLY A 28 3.70 28.99 9.65
C GLY A 28 3.40 29.54 11.06
N LYS A 29 4.30 29.34 12.04
CA LYS A 29 4.13 29.78 13.44
C LYS A 29 4.93 31.03 13.86
N THR A 30 5.70 31.70 13.00
CA THR A 30 6.59 32.81 13.42
C THR A 30 6.14 34.23 13.08
N LYS A 31 4.92 34.50 12.61
CA LYS A 31 4.41 35.88 12.52
C LYS A 31 2.91 35.98 12.79
N VAL A 32 2.51 35.93 14.06
CA VAL A 32 1.32 36.66 14.54
C VAL A 32 1.66 37.20 15.92
N GLY A 33 2.24 38.40 15.92
CA GLY A 33 2.46 39.20 17.11
C GLY A 33 2.46 40.67 16.70
N ALA A 34 1.30 41.32 16.84
CA ALA A 34 1.12 42.77 17.04
C ALA A 34 -0.38 43.14 17.17
N SER A 35 -0.64 44.11 18.03
CA SER A 35 -1.91 44.78 18.42
C SER A 35 -2.85 44.00 19.34
N GLU A 36 -2.92 44.26 20.65
CA GLU A 36 -3.25 45.48 21.42
C GLU A 36 -4.74 45.49 21.87
N ASN A 37 -4.90 45.23 23.17
CA ASN A 37 -6.01 45.56 24.09
C ASN A 37 -7.44 45.73 23.54
N SER A 38 -8.32 44.76 23.86
CA SER A 38 -9.67 45.00 24.45
C SER A 38 -10.49 43.70 24.49
N ASP A 39 -11.01 43.37 25.68
CA ASP A 39 -12.24 42.60 25.94
C ASP A 39 -12.63 41.47 24.97
N GLN A 40 -11.92 40.33 25.00
CA GLN A 40 -12.28 39.15 24.21
C GLN A 40 -11.93 37.83 24.92
N GLU A 41 -12.75 37.40 25.89
CA GLU A 41 -12.64 36.06 26.50
C GLU A 41 -13.26 34.93 25.63
N HIS A 42 -14.03 35.27 24.59
CA HIS A 42 -14.75 34.30 23.74
C HIS A 42 -13.98 33.74 22.51
N PRO A 43 -13.13 34.49 21.77
CA PRO A 43 -12.52 33.97 20.54
C PRO A 43 -11.35 33.00 20.77
N GLU A 44 -10.56 33.16 21.84
CA GLU A 44 -9.43 32.27 22.15
C GLU A 44 -9.89 30.86 22.56
N ARG A 45 -11.02 30.74 23.27
CA ARG A 45 -11.57 29.44 23.69
C ARG A 45 -12.07 28.60 22.49
N SER A 46 -12.72 29.24 21.53
CA SER A 46 -13.20 28.60 20.29
C SER A 46 -12.03 28.15 19.40
N LYS A 47 -11.00 29.00 19.26
CA LYS A 47 -9.78 28.70 18.51
C LYS A 47 -9.01 27.50 19.08
N ASN A 48 -8.96 27.36 20.40
CA ASN A 48 -8.36 26.20 21.05
C ASN A 48 -9.15 24.91 20.79
N MET A 49 -10.49 24.96 20.86
CA MET A 49 -11.34 23.81 20.54
C MET A 49 -11.15 23.33 19.09
N ILE A 50 -11.08 24.25 18.13
CA ILE A 50 -10.86 23.93 16.70
C ILE A 50 -9.50 23.26 16.49
N ARG A 51 -8.44 23.74 17.16
CA ARG A 51 -7.09 23.16 17.08
C ARG A 51 -7.04 21.74 17.64
N VAL A 52 -7.74 21.48 18.74
CA VAL A 52 -7.84 20.16 19.36
C VAL A 52 -8.59 19.19 18.44
N VAL A 53 -9.75 19.60 17.91
CA VAL A 53 -10.53 18.78 16.95
C VAL A 53 -9.69 18.46 15.71
N TYR A 54 -9.02 19.45 15.12
CA TYR A 54 -8.12 19.25 13.98
C TYR A 54 -7.03 18.22 14.26
N THR A 55 -6.40 18.30 15.45
CA THR A 55 -5.37 17.36 15.87
C THR A 55 -5.91 15.93 15.99
N TYR A 56 -7.09 15.77 16.58
CA TYR A 56 -7.75 14.47 16.68
C TYR A 56 -8.15 13.89 15.33
N VAL A 57 -8.63 14.72 14.39
CA VAL A 57 -8.98 14.26 13.03
C VAL A 57 -7.75 13.73 12.29
N ILE A 58 -6.60 14.40 12.40
CA ILE A 58 -5.36 13.92 11.79
C ILE A 58 -4.88 12.63 12.45
N LEU A 59 -4.88 12.57 13.78
CA LEU A 59 -4.50 11.38 14.52
C LEU A 59 -5.41 10.19 14.17
N PHE A 60 -6.71 10.44 14.03
CA PHE A 60 -7.67 9.43 13.61
C PHE A 60 -7.41 8.95 12.18
N ALA A 61 -7.21 9.86 11.22
CA ALA A 61 -6.94 9.50 9.84
C ALA A 61 -5.64 8.69 9.70
N THR A 62 -4.57 9.13 10.37
CA THR A 62 -3.27 8.43 10.36
C THR A 62 -3.34 7.08 11.07
N LEU A 63 -4.12 6.97 12.15
CA LEU A 63 -4.39 5.69 12.82
C LEU A 63 -5.13 4.72 11.89
N MET A 64 -6.21 5.16 11.24
CA MET A 64 -6.96 4.33 10.29
C MET A 64 -6.09 3.87 9.12
N MET A 65 -5.24 4.76 8.59
CA MET A 65 -4.27 4.45 7.54
C MET A 65 -3.28 3.35 7.99
N THR A 66 -2.80 3.44 9.22
CA THR A 66 -1.85 2.48 9.82
C THR A 66 -2.49 1.11 10.06
N ILE A 67 -3.73 1.09 10.58
CA ILE A 67 -4.48 -0.15 10.81
C ILE A 67 -4.76 -0.84 9.47
N GLY A 68 -5.24 -0.11 8.46
CA GLY A 68 -5.50 -0.65 7.12
C GLY A 68 -4.23 -1.21 6.47
N GLY A 69 -3.11 -0.50 6.58
CA GLY A 69 -1.81 -0.99 6.11
C GLY A 69 -1.35 -2.25 6.83
N SER A 70 -1.55 -2.34 8.15
CA SER A 70 -1.14 -3.50 8.94
C SER A 70 -1.93 -4.77 8.56
N VAL A 71 -3.25 -4.66 8.41
CA VAL A 71 -4.08 -5.79 7.96
C VAL A 71 -3.69 -6.25 6.57
N ALA A 72 -3.46 -5.32 5.64
CA ALA A 72 -3.02 -5.64 4.28
C ALA A 72 -1.64 -6.31 4.26
N ALA A 73 -0.72 -5.90 5.14
CA ALA A 73 0.59 -6.52 5.28
C ALA A 73 0.48 -7.98 5.73
N PHE A 74 -0.36 -8.26 6.73
CA PHE A 74 -0.62 -9.63 7.18
C PHE A 74 -1.23 -10.51 6.09
N MET A 75 -2.21 -9.99 5.34
CA MET A 75 -2.79 -10.72 4.20
C MET A 75 -1.74 -11.02 3.13
N ALA A 76 -0.91 -10.03 2.78
CA ALA A 76 0.14 -10.22 1.78
C ALA A 76 1.21 -11.25 2.23
N ILE A 77 1.54 -11.30 3.53
CA ILE A 77 2.44 -12.33 4.07
C ILE A 77 1.77 -13.71 4.01
N ALA A 78 0.48 -13.80 4.34
CA ALA A 78 -0.27 -15.05 4.25
C ALA A 78 -0.30 -15.57 2.79
N ASP A 79 -0.56 -14.69 1.82
CA ASP A 79 -0.56 -15.03 0.40
C ASP A 79 0.84 -15.38 -0.14
N LEU A 80 1.90 -14.89 0.50
CA LEU A 80 3.28 -15.26 0.14
C LEU A 80 3.63 -16.68 0.60
N VAL A 81 3.23 -17.03 1.83
CA VAL A 81 3.47 -18.34 2.44
C VAL A 81 2.55 -19.42 1.87
N SER A 82 1.28 -19.07 1.68
CA SER A 82 0.24 -19.95 1.15
C SER A 82 -0.47 -19.26 -0.02
N PRO A 83 0.14 -19.25 -1.22
CA PRO A 83 -0.47 -18.63 -2.39
C PRO A 83 -1.83 -19.25 -2.68
N PRO A 84 -2.90 -18.44 -2.83
CA PRO A 84 -4.20 -18.96 -3.23
C PRO A 84 -4.07 -19.51 -4.66
N GLY A 85 -4.38 -20.79 -4.83
CA GLY A 85 -4.29 -21.48 -6.12
C GLY A 85 -5.56 -22.27 -6.40
N TYR A 86 -6.23 -21.94 -7.50
CA TYR A 86 -7.23 -22.81 -8.11
C TYR A 86 -6.48 -23.69 -9.12
N TYR A 87 -6.08 -24.88 -8.70
CA TYR A 87 -5.45 -25.84 -9.59
C TYR A 87 -6.56 -26.70 -10.21
N GLN A 88 -6.82 -26.50 -11.50
CA GLN A 88 -7.59 -27.47 -12.30
C GLN A 88 -6.84 -28.80 -12.33
N THR A 89 -7.54 -29.92 -12.40
CA THR A 89 -6.87 -31.23 -12.51
C THR A 89 -6.16 -31.37 -13.86
N PHE A 90 -5.15 -32.24 -13.94
CA PHE A 90 -4.48 -32.53 -15.21
C PHE A 90 -5.47 -33.04 -16.28
N GLU A 91 -6.48 -33.81 -15.85
CA GLU A 91 -7.53 -34.32 -16.75
C GLU A 91 -8.40 -33.17 -17.29
N GLU A 92 -8.80 -32.21 -16.46
CA GLU A 92 -9.50 -31.00 -16.94
C GLU A 92 -8.65 -30.18 -17.90
N TYR A 93 -7.36 -30.00 -17.61
CA TYR A 93 -6.42 -29.31 -18.49
C TYR A 93 -6.30 -29.99 -19.86
N LYS A 94 -6.26 -31.34 -19.86
CA LYS A 94 -6.19 -32.16 -21.08
C LYS A 94 -7.47 -32.02 -21.91
N VAL A 95 -8.64 -32.08 -21.28
CA VAL A 95 -9.93 -31.92 -21.98
C VAL A 95 -10.06 -30.52 -22.58
N MET A 96 -9.76 -29.46 -21.82
CA MET A 96 -9.81 -28.07 -22.32
C MET A 96 -8.81 -27.80 -23.45
N GLY A 97 -7.60 -28.39 -23.39
CA GLY A 97 -6.57 -28.24 -24.43
C GLY A 97 -6.90 -28.95 -25.74
N VAL A 98 -7.77 -29.97 -25.70
CA VAL A 98 -8.23 -30.74 -26.85
C VAL A 98 -9.50 -30.12 -27.46
N GLU A 99 -10.46 -29.65 -26.65
CA GLU A 99 -11.69 -29.00 -27.14
C GLU A 99 -11.47 -27.59 -27.70
N GLY A 100 -10.43 -26.88 -27.26
CA GLY A 100 -10.11 -25.53 -27.75
C GLY A 100 -9.40 -25.47 -29.12
N LYS A 101 -9.00 -26.61 -29.70
CA LYS A 101 -8.32 -26.68 -31.00
C LYS A 101 -9.24 -27.26 -32.07
N GLN A 102 -9.64 -26.40 -33.02
CA GLN A 102 -10.43 -26.72 -34.24
C GLN A 102 -9.99 -28.07 -34.87
N PRO A 103 -10.92 -28.88 -35.41
CA PRO A 103 -10.62 -30.20 -35.99
C PRO A 103 -9.90 -30.07 -37.34
N SER A 104 -8.64 -29.63 -37.34
CA SER A 104 -7.75 -29.77 -38.48
C SER A 104 -6.59 -30.66 -38.07
N SER A 105 -6.70 -31.93 -38.50
CA SER A 105 -5.62 -32.84 -38.91
C SER A 105 -4.23 -32.63 -38.27
N SER A 106 -3.78 -33.69 -37.57
CA SER A 106 -2.36 -34.02 -37.33
C SER A 106 -1.71 -33.58 -36.01
N THR A 107 -2.33 -33.78 -34.84
CA THR A 107 -1.63 -33.71 -33.54
C THR A 107 -2.11 -34.76 -32.52
N VAL A 108 -2.36 -36.00 -32.95
CA VAL A 108 -2.70 -37.16 -32.10
C VAL A 108 -1.52 -37.62 -31.20
N GLY A 109 -0.53 -36.77 -30.95
CA GLY A 109 0.69 -37.19 -30.26
C GLY A 109 1.57 -36.05 -29.78
N LEU A 110 1.01 -35.01 -29.17
CA LEU A 110 1.80 -34.35 -28.12
C LEU A 110 1.99 -35.42 -27.05
N ASN A 111 3.19 -36.01 -27.01
CA ASN A 111 3.59 -37.03 -26.04
C ASN A 111 3.09 -36.58 -24.65
N GLU A 112 2.41 -37.47 -23.93
CA GLU A 112 1.75 -37.14 -22.66
C GLU A 112 2.71 -36.49 -21.65
N ASP A 113 3.99 -36.82 -21.78
CA ASP A 113 5.12 -36.20 -21.08
C ASP A 113 5.21 -34.68 -21.31
N ILE A 114 5.09 -34.22 -22.55
CA ILE A 114 5.14 -32.80 -22.93
C ILE A 114 3.90 -32.06 -22.40
N LEU A 115 2.74 -32.72 -22.41
CA LEU A 115 1.50 -32.13 -21.90
C LEU A 115 1.54 -31.96 -20.37
N ARG A 116 2.09 -32.96 -19.67
CA ARG A 116 2.32 -32.92 -18.22
C ARG A 116 3.35 -31.87 -17.84
N GLU A 117 4.42 -31.74 -18.62
CA GLU A 117 5.43 -30.70 -18.43
C GLU A 117 4.83 -29.29 -18.56
N ASN A 118 4.02 -29.05 -19.60
CA ASN A 118 3.33 -27.76 -19.79
C ASN A 118 2.37 -27.44 -18.62
N TYR A 119 1.65 -28.44 -18.12
CA TYR A 119 0.77 -28.29 -16.96
C TYR A 119 1.56 -27.94 -15.68
N ASN A 120 2.67 -28.64 -15.43
CA ASN A 120 3.54 -28.35 -14.29
C ASN A 120 4.13 -26.94 -14.36
N GLN A 121 4.56 -26.51 -15.56
CA GLN A 121 5.05 -25.16 -15.79
C GLN A 121 3.96 -24.11 -15.56
N MET A 122 2.73 -24.35 -16.03
CA MET A 122 1.59 -23.46 -15.77
C MET A 122 1.34 -23.28 -14.26
N ILE A 123 1.31 -24.38 -13.49
CA ILE A 123 1.14 -24.34 -12.04
C ILE A 123 2.26 -23.54 -11.37
N ALA A 124 3.51 -23.79 -11.78
CA ALA A 124 4.67 -23.10 -11.25
C ALA A 124 4.61 -21.59 -11.52
N ASP A 125 4.23 -21.20 -12.74
CA ASP A 125 4.08 -19.81 -13.15
C ASP A 125 2.95 -19.11 -12.39
N ASP A 126 1.81 -19.75 -12.20
CA ASP A 126 0.69 -19.16 -11.45
C ASP A 126 1.03 -18.96 -9.98
N LYS A 127 1.72 -19.94 -9.37
CA LYS A 127 2.25 -19.80 -8.00
C LYS A 127 3.24 -18.65 -7.92
N LYS A 128 4.18 -18.55 -8.87
CA LYS A 128 5.16 -17.47 -8.93
C LYS A 128 4.49 -16.10 -9.06
N ARG A 129 3.52 -15.96 -9.97
CA ARG A 129 2.75 -14.71 -10.15
C ARG A 129 1.98 -14.33 -8.89
N ALA A 130 1.40 -15.31 -8.18
CA ALA A 130 0.71 -15.05 -6.92
C ALA A 130 1.68 -14.52 -5.85
N GLN A 131 2.87 -15.13 -5.74
CA GLN A 131 3.93 -14.64 -4.84
C GLN A 131 4.43 -13.25 -5.21
N ASP A 132 4.63 -12.96 -6.49
CA ASP A 132 5.08 -11.63 -6.95
C ASP A 132 4.02 -10.56 -6.65
N ARG A 133 2.73 -10.88 -6.82
CA ARG A 133 1.62 -10.00 -6.42
C ARG A 133 1.58 -9.78 -4.91
N ALA A 134 1.73 -10.84 -4.13
CA ALA A 134 1.78 -10.77 -2.67
C ALA A 134 2.93 -9.88 -2.20
N MET A 135 4.13 -10.03 -2.79
CA MET A 135 5.29 -9.20 -2.49
C MET A 135 5.04 -7.71 -2.81
N ASN A 136 4.44 -7.42 -3.96
CA ASN A 136 4.08 -6.04 -4.33
C ASN A 136 3.05 -5.44 -3.34
N SER A 137 2.05 -6.24 -2.94
CA SER A 137 1.06 -5.83 -1.93
C SER A 137 1.72 -5.55 -0.58
N LEU A 138 2.66 -6.40 -0.17
CA LEU A 138 3.41 -6.23 1.07
C LEU A 138 4.19 -4.91 1.08
N ILE A 139 4.94 -4.61 0.02
CA ILE A 139 5.68 -3.34 -0.09
C ILE A 139 4.72 -2.14 -0.04
N LYS A 140 3.59 -2.22 -0.75
CA LYS A 140 2.57 -1.15 -0.72
C LYS A 140 2.01 -0.96 0.69
N SER A 141 1.68 -2.04 1.39
CA SER A 141 1.13 -2.00 2.74
C SER A 141 2.11 -1.37 3.75
N PHE A 142 3.41 -1.61 3.61
CA PHE A 142 4.42 -0.89 4.38
C PHE A 142 4.43 0.61 4.08
N GLY A 143 4.23 1.02 2.83
CA GLY A 143 4.04 2.43 2.49
C GLY A 143 2.86 3.06 3.26
N TRP A 144 1.74 2.33 3.37
CA TRP A 144 0.57 2.76 4.14
C TRP A 144 0.82 2.88 5.65
N ILE A 145 1.81 2.17 6.20
CA ILE A 145 2.19 2.25 7.62
C ILE A 145 3.24 3.34 7.85
N VAL A 146 4.28 3.39 7.00
CA VAL A 146 5.46 4.24 7.20
C VAL A 146 5.16 5.71 6.90
N ILE A 147 4.33 6.02 5.90
CA ILE A 147 3.99 7.42 5.55
C ILE A 147 3.23 8.16 6.67
N PRO A 148 2.17 7.61 7.29
CA PRO A 148 1.44 8.31 8.35
C PRO A 148 2.21 8.37 9.67
N LEU A 149 3.17 7.48 9.91
CA LEU A 149 3.83 7.34 11.21
C LEU A 149 4.58 8.61 11.68
N PRO A 150 5.36 9.33 10.85
CA PRO A 150 5.97 10.60 11.24
C PRO A 150 4.92 11.67 11.62
N ILE A 151 3.81 11.73 10.88
CA ILE A 151 2.72 12.67 11.12
C ILE A 151 2.05 12.34 12.46
N PHE A 152 1.74 11.06 12.67
CA PHE A 152 1.15 10.55 13.90
C PHE A 152 2.03 10.88 15.12
N LEU A 153 3.33 10.55 15.07
CA LEU A 153 4.26 10.83 16.16
C LEU A 153 4.38 12.32 16.47
N TYR A 154 4.37 13.18 15.45
CA TYR A 154 4.41 14.62 15.64
C TYR A 154 3.15 15.15 16.37
N TYR A 155 1.96 14.82 15.86
CA TYR A 155 0.71 15.28 16.46
C TYR A 155 0.44 14.64 17.82
N GLN A 156 0.88 13.40 18.05
CA GLN A 156 0.78 12.73 19.34
C GLN A 156 1.65 13.44 20.40
N ARG A 157 2.88 13.83 20.05
CA ARG A 157 3.75 14.59 20.96
C ARG A 157 3.18 15.98 21.26
N ARG A 158 2.65 16.65 20.25
CA ARG A 158 2.02 17.96 20.41
C ARG A 158 0.80 17.92 21.33
N LEU A 159 -0.06 16.89 21.18
CA LEU A 159 -1.24 16.74 22.03
C LEU A 159 -0.88 16.52 23.51
N LYS A 160 0.26 15.89 23.81
CA LYS A 160 0.73 15.72 25.20
C LYS A 160 1.26 17.00 25.84
N GLN A 161 1.54 18.03 25.04
CA GLN A 161 2.10 19.32 25.49
C GLN A 161 1.03 20.41 25.64
N GLU A 162 -0.18 20.18 25.12
CA GLU A 162 -1.37 21.02 25.32
C GLU A 162 -2.16 20.51 26.53
#